data_AF-A0A2D9ZB07-F1
#
_entry.id   AF-A0A2D9ZB07-F1
#
_cell.length_a   1.000
_cell.length_b   1.000
_cell.length_c   1.000
_cell.angle_alpha   90.00
_cell.angle_beta   90.00
_cell.angle_gamma   90.00
#
_symmetry.space_group_name_H-M   'P 1'
#
loop_
_entity.id
_entity.type
_entity.pdbx_description
1 polymer ?
#
loop_
_entity_poly.entity_id
_entity_poly.type
_entity_poly.pdbx_seq_one_letter_code
_entity_poly.pdbx_strand_id
1 'polypeptide(L)' 'MVKVIVRDKETIQEAVRRFGKLVMRSGLKKEMRRRKFYEKPSDIKRRARLRAERRAQKSRLS' A
#
# COMPACT_ATOMS: atom_id res chain seq x y z
N MET A 1 8.95 3.88 4.27
CA MET A 1 9.46 5.01 3.47
C MET A 1 9.90 4.45 2.12
N VAL A 2 9.49 5.04 0.99
CA VAL A 2 9.85 4.55 -0.35
C VAL A 2 11.08 5.29 -0.82
N LYS A 3 12.18 4.57 -1.07
CA LYS A 3 13.43 5.12 -1.63
C LYS A 3 13.65 4.50 -3.01
N VAL A 4 13.97 5.33 -4.00
CA VAL A 4 14.41 4.89 -5.33
C VAL A 4 15.82 5.39 -5.53
N ILE A 5 16.74 4.46 -5.82
CA ILE A 5 18.11 4.78 -6.23
C ILE A 5 18.09 4.76 -7.76
N VAL A 6 18.50 5.87 -8.37
CA VAL A 6 18.63 5.98 -9.83
C VAL A 6 19.81 5.12 -10.27
N ARG A 7 19.62 4.30 -11.31
CA ARG A 7 20.70 3.47 -11.88
C ARG A 7 21.32 4.19 -13.07
N ASP A 8 22.60 3.92 -13.34
CA ASP A 8 23.42 4.64 -14.33
C ASP A 8 22.90 4.57 -15.79
N LYS A 9 21.99 3.65 -16.10
CA LYS A 9 21.41 3.47 -17.45
C LYS A 9 19.94 3.90 -17.57
N GLU A 10 19.40 4.60 -16.58
CA GLU A 10 17.98 4.98 -16.57
C GLU A 10 17.79 6.47 -16.84
N THR A 11 16.80 6.79 -17.67
CA THR A 11 16.38 8.19 -17.83
C THR A 11 15.65 8.67 -16.57
N ILE A 12 15.73 9.96 -16.29
CA ILE A 12 15.04 10.59 -15.14
C ILE A 12 13.54 10.28 -15.17
N GLN A 13 12.92 10.26 -16.35
CA GLN A 13 11.50 9.96 -16.52
C GLN A 13 11.14 8.51 -16.11
N GLU A 14 12.00 7.54 -16.39
CA GLU A 14 11.79 6.15 -15.99
C GLU A 14 11.94 5.96 -14.48
N ALA A 15 12.89 6.66 -13.86
CA ALA A 15 13.04 6.69 -12.41
C ALA A 15 11.78 7.26 -11.72
N VAL A 16 11.21 8.34 -12.25
CA VAL A 16 9.95 8.93 -11.75
C VAL A 16 8.77 7.96 -11.91
N ARG A 17 8.64 7.31 -13.07
CA ARG A 17 7.59 6.29 -13.29
C ARG A 17 7.70 5.13 -12.29
N ARG A 18 8.92 4.65 -12.01
CA ARG A 18 9.15 3.57 -11.04
C ARG A 18 8.88 4.01 -9.61
N PHE A 19 9.27 5.23 -9.25
CA PHE A 19 8.91 5.84 -7.98
C PHE A 19 7.40 5.89 -7.79
N GLY A 20 6.65 6.37 -8.81
CA GLY A 20 5.20 6.36 -8.79
C GLY A 20 4.61 4.95 -8.57
N LYS A 21 5.11 3.94 -9.29
CA LYS A 21 4.70 2.54 -9.11
C LYS A 21 5.00 2.02 -7.71
N LEU A 22 6.18 2.31 -7.17
CA LEU A 22 6.60 1.89 -5.83
C LEU A 22 5.76 2.57 -4.74
N VAL A 23 5.46 3.86 -4.88
CA VAL A 23 4.57 4.58 -3.97
C VAL A 23 3.17 3.97 -3.99
N MET A 24 2.63 3.66 -5.16
CA MET A 24 1.32 2.99 -5.27
C MET A 24 1.34 1.59 -4.64
N ARG A 25 2.38 0.78 -4.92
CA ARG A 25 2.53 -0.56 -4.37
C ARG A 25 2.73 -0.58 -2.86
N SER A 26 3.44 0.42 -2.31
CA SER A 26 3.67 0.55 -0.87
C SER A 26 2.39 0.77 -0.07
N GLY A 27 1.29 1.17 -0.72
CA GLY A 27 0.04 1.44 -0.04
C GLY A 27 0.02 2.74 0.77
N LEU A 28 1.07 3.57 0.67
CA LEU A 28 1.18 4.86 1.39
C LEU A 28 -0.06 5.74 1.22
N LYS A 29 -0.58 5.91 -0.01
CA LYS A 29 -1.82 6.66 -0.26
C LYS A 29 -3.05 6.09 0.48
N LYS A 30 -3.12 4.77 0.64
CA LYS A 30 -4.21 4.09 1.35
C LYS A 30 -4.07 4.28 2.85
N GLU A 31 -2.84 4.24 3.36
CA GLU A 31 -2.53 4.48 4.76
C GLU A 31 -2.78 5.94 5.16
N MET A 32 -2.37 6.90 4.35
CA MET A 32 -2.68 8.32 4.54
C MET A 32 -4.19 8.57 4.66
N ARG A 33 -5.01 7.99 3.77
CA ARG A 33 -6.47 8.07 3.87
C ARG A 33 -7.01 7.44 5.15
N ARG A 34 -6.42 6.33 5.60
CA ARG A 34 -6.86 5.63 6.81
C ARG A 34 -6.56 6.41 8.08
N ARG A 35 -5.44 7.13 8.11
CA ARG A 35 -4.96 7.92 9.26
C ARG A 35 -5.50 9.36 9.27
N LYS A 36 -6.27 9.78 8.25
CA LYS A 36 -6.86 11.14 8.18
C LYS A 36 -7.78 11.45 9.35
N PHE A 37 -8.41 10.44 9.93
CA PHE A 37 -9.31 10.59 11.07
C PHE A 37 -8.92 9.59 12.16
N TYR A 38 -9.20 9.94 13.41
CA TYR A 38 -9.06 8.99 14.51
C TYR A 38 -10.03 7.83 14.29
N GLU A 39 -9.52 6.61 14.42
CA GLU A 39 -10.30 5.39 14.40
C GLU A 39 -10.09 4.68 15.73
N LYS A 40 -11.17 4.35 16.41
CA LYS A 40 -11.10 3.64 17.69
C LYS A 40 -10.34 2.32 17.52
N PRO A 41 -9.49 1.90 18.48
CA PRO A 41 -8.73 0.65 18.38
C PRO A 41 -9.58 -0.59 18.08
N SER A 42 -10.82 -0.64 18.59
CA SER A 42 -11.78 -1.70 18.31
C SER A 42 -12.17 -1.79 16.84
N ASP A 43 -12.37 -0.65 16.18
CA ASP A 43 -12.72 -0.59 14.76
C ASP A 43 -11.55 -0.99 13.87
N ILE A 44 -10.33 -0.60 14.26
CA ILE A 44 -9.11 -1.04 13.58
C ILE A 44 -9.01 -2.58 13.63
N LYS A 45 -9.19 -3.19 14.81
CA LYS A 45 -9.15 -4.65 14.99
C LYS A 45 -10.26 -5.35 14.18
N ARG A 46 -11.50 -4.84 14.25
CA ARG A 46 -12.64 -5.36 13.48
C ARG A 46 -12.36 -5.34 11.97
N ARG A 47 -11.86 -4.22 11.45
CA ARG A 47 -11.51 -4.06 10.04
C ARG A 47 -10.35 -4.97 9.62
N ALA A 48 -9.37 -5.18 10.48
CA ALA A 48 -8.24 -6.07 10.22
C ALA A 48 -8.72 -7.53 10.08
N ARG A 49 -9.60 -7.99 10.98
CA ARG A 49 -10.22 -9.32 10.94
C ARG A 49 -10.99 -9.56 9.64
N LEU A 50 -11.92 -8.66 9.30
CA LEU A 50 -12.70 -8.75 8.06
C LEU A 50 -11.81 -8.77 6.79
N ARG A 51 -10.70 -8.03 6.79
CA ARG A 51 -9.73 -8.05 5.68
C ARG A 51 -8.93 -9.35 5.58
N ALA A 52 -8.69 -10.03 6.70
CA ALA A 52 -8.04 -11.34 6.71
C ALA A 52 -9.00 -12.41 6.19
N GLU A 53 -10.25 -12.43 6.67
CA GLU A 53 -11.31 -13.34 6.21
C GLU A 53 -11.55 -13.23 4.70
N ARG A 54 -11.71 -12.00 4.18
CA ARG A 54 -11.87 -11.80 2.73
C ARG A 54 -10.67 -12.26 1.90
N ARG A 55 -9.44 -12.11 2.43
CA ARG A 55 -8.23 -12.61 1.77
C ARG A 55 -8.21 -14.14 1.74
N ALA A 56 -8.56 -14.79 2.85
CA ALA A 56 -8.64 -16.24 2.95
C ALA A 56 -9.79 -16.84 2.11
N GLN A 57 -10.89 -16.11 1.92
CA GLN A 57 -11.95 -16.52 0.98
C GLN A 57 -11.45 -16.42 -0.47
N LYS A 58 -10.81 -15.30 -0.83
CA LYS A 58 -10.29 -15.10 -2.19
C LYS A 58 -9.21 -16.12 -2.56
N SER A 59 -8.36 -16.53 -1.62
CA SER A 59 -7.35 -17.57 -1.84
C SER A 59 -7.93 -18.98 -1.93
N ARG A 60 -9.16 -19.21 -1.44
CA ARG A 60 -9.84 -20.50 -1.55
C ARG A 60 -10.67 -20.64 -2.83
N LEU A 61 -11.09 -19.52 -3.42
CA LEU A 61 -11.80 -19.47 -4.69
C LEU A 61 -10.87 -19.44 -5.92
N SER A 62 -9.58 -19.19 -5.70
CA SER A 62 -8.52 -19.19 -6.73
C SER A 62 -7.80 -20.52 -6.75
#